data_AF-A0A0N0GWN6-F1
#
_entry.id   AF-A0A0N0GWN6-F1
#
_cell.length_a   1.000
_cell.length_b   1.000
_cell.length_c   1.000
_cell.angle_alpha   90.00
_cell.angle_beta   90.00
_cell.angle_gamma   90.00
#
_symmetry.space_group_name_H-M   'P 1'
#
loop_
_entity.id
_entity.type
_entity.pdbx_description
1 polymer ?
#
loop_
_entity_poly.entity_id
_entity_poly.type
_entity_poly.pdbx_seq_one_letter_code
_entity_poly.pdbx_strand_id
1 'polypeptide(L)' 'MKGIAAGVFLAIVGVILWLTTQQVETPFVSLHKVGLVLAVVGGAEALFALVALGKRAGK' A
#
# COMPACT_ATOMS: atom_id res chain seq x y z
N MET A 1 9.41 6.41 -12.10
CA MET A 1 8.17 5.67 -12.46
C MET A 1 8.04 4.33 -11.74
N LYS A 2 9.07 3.49 -11.67
CA LYS A 2 9.01 2.17 -10.98
C LYS A 2 8.52 2.21 -9.52
N GLY A 3 8.98 3.19 -8.72
CA GLY A 3 8.59 3.30 -7.30
C GLY A 3 7.12 3.69 -7.08
N ILE A 4 6.56 4.55 -7.92
CA ILE A 4 5.13 4.93 -7.84
C ILE A 4 4.26 3.73 -8.20
N ALA A 5 4.60 3.00 -9.28
CA ALA A 5 3.85 1.82 -9.69
C ALA A 5 3.88 0.72 -8.63
N ALA A 6 5.02 0.48 -7.98
CA ALA A 6 5.16 -0.49 -6.90
C ALA A 6 4.32 -0.08 -5.67
N GLY A 7 4.41 1.18 -5.22
CA GLY A 7 3.62 1.67 -4.08
C GLY A 7 2.12 1.61 -4.33
N VAL A 8 1.67 2.02 -5.52
CA VAL A 8 0.25 1.94 -5.92
C VAL A 8 -0.23 0.48 -5.97
N PHE A 9 0.56 -0.41 -6.56
CA PHE A 9 0.23 -1.83 -6.61
C PHE A 9 0.11 -2.43 -5.20
N LEU A 10 1.06 -2.12 -4.33
CA LEU A 10 1.07 -2.58 -2.94
C LEU A 10 -0.15 -2.06 -2.16
N ALA A 11 -0.52 -0.79 -2.38
CA ALA A 11 -1.69 -0.18 -1.77
C ALA A 11 -2.98 -0.91 -2.19
N ILE A 12 -3.12 -1.17 -3.50
CA ILE A 12 -4.29 -1.88 -4.06
C ILE A 12 -4.40 -3.29 -3.48
N VAL A 13 -3.30 -4.05 -3.43
CA VAL A 13 -3.28 -5.40 -2.85
C VAL A 13 -3.66 -5.37 -1.38
N GLY A 14 -3.15 -4.40 -0.62
CA GLY A 14 -3.52 -4.20 0.79
C GLY A 14 -5.02 -3.92 0.97
N VAL A 15 -5.59 -3.05 0.14
CA VAL A 15 -7.03 -2.73 0.18
C VAL A 15 -7.87 -3.96 -0.15
N ILE A 16 -7.49 -4.74 -1.16
CA ILE A 16 -8.19 -5.97 -1.52
C ILE A 16 -8.17 -6.95 -0.34
N LEU A 17 -7.01 -7.17 0.27
CA LEU A 17 -6.89 -8.02 1.46
C LEU A 17 -7.78 -7.50 2.60
N TRP A 18 -7.73 -6.21 2.90
CA TRP A 18 -8.53 -5.60 3.95
C TRP A 18 -10.03 -5.83 3.75
N LEU A 19 -10.55 -5.56 2.55
CA LEU A 19 -11.98 -5.66 2.27
C LEU A 19 -12.49 -7.12 2.17
N THR A 20 -11.64 -8.05 1.75
CA THR A 20 -12.08 -9.44 1.46
C THR A 20 -11.83 -10.42 2.60
N THR A 21 -10.90 -10.14 3.51
CA THR A 21 -10.46 -11.10 4.53
C THR A 21 -11.01 -10.83 5.94
N GLN A 22 -12.03 -9.98 6.06
CA GLN A 22 -12.62 -9.63 7.36
C GLN A 22 -13.17 -10.84 8.14
N GLN A 23 -13.60 -11.89 7.44
CA GLN A 23 -14.11 -13.14 8.01
C GLN A 23 -13.07 -14.27 8.04
N VAL A 24 -11.81 -13.99 7.66
CA VAL A 24 -10.73 -14.97 7.65
C VAL A 24 -9.98 -14.87 8.98
N GLU A 25 -10.41 -15.68 9.94
CA GLU A 25 -9.68 -15.87 11.19
C GLU A 25 -8.53 -16.85 10.95
N THR A 26 -7.29 -16.36 11.11
CA THR A 26 -6.12 -17.22 11.17
C THR A 26 -5.57 -17.25 12.59
N PRO A 27 -4.99 -18.39 13.04
CA PRO A 27 -4.59 -18.58 14.43
C PRO A 27 -3.46 -17.67 14.92
N PHE A 28 -2.77 -16.95 14.03
CA PHE A 28 -1.59 -16.14 14.39
C PHE A 28 -1.69 -14.69 13.92
N VAL A 29 -2.24 -14.41 12.74
CA VAL A 29 -2.23 -13.06 12.15
C VAL A 29 -3.52 -12.76 11.37
N SER A 30 -4.25 -11.73 11.77
CA SER A 30 -5.43 -11.30 11.02
C SER A 30 -5.03 -10.74 9.65
N LEU A 31 -5.42 -11.45 8.57
CA LEU A 31 -5.18 -11.01 7.19
C LEU A 31 -5.83 -9.65 6.90
N HIS A 32 -6.97 -9.38 7.53
CA HIS A 32 -7.65 -8.09 7.43
C HIS A 32 -6.77 -6.94 7.94
N LYS A 33 -6.15 -7.11 9.12
CA LYS A 33 -5.24 -6.11 9.69
C LYS A 33 -3.96 -5.97 8.86
N VAL A 34 -3.43 -7.08 8.35
CA VAL A 34 -2.26 -7.09 7.45
C VAL A 34 -2.56 -6.33 6.16
N GLY A 35 -3.75 -6.55 5.58
CA GLY A 35 -4.23 -5.81 4.41
C GLY A 35 -4.26 -4.29 4.66
N LEU A 36 -4.77 -3.86 5.82
CA LEU A 36 -4.79 -2.45 6.19
C LEU A 36 -3.38 -1.86 6.28
N VAL A 37 -2.43 -2.56 6.93
CA VAL A 37 -1.04 -2.11 7.03
C VAL A 37 -0.40 -2.00 5.63
N LEU A 38 -0.58 -3.01 4.78
CA LEU A 38 -0.11 -3.00 3.39
C LEU A 38 -0.69 -1.83 2.59
N ALA A 39 -1.98 -1.54 2.76
CA ALA A 39 -2.64 -0.43 2.09
C ALA A 39 -2.00 0.92 2.46
N VAL A 40 -1.76 1.12 3.75
CA VAL A 40 -1.16 2.35 4.29
C VAL A 40 0.30 2.50 3.85
N VAL A 41 1.10 1.43 3.95
CA VAL A 41 2.52 1.46 3.57
C VAL A 41 2.68 1.69 2.07
N GLY A 42 1.91 0.98 1.24
CA GLY A 42 1.92 1.19 -0.21
C GLY A 42 1.48 2.60 -0.60
N GLY A 43 0.45 3.13 0.06
CA GLY A 43 -0.01 4.50 -0.11
C GLY A 43 1.07 5.53 0.25
N ALA A 44 1.75 5.32 1.38
CA ALA A 44 2.86 6.17 1.82
C ALA A 44 4.03 6.13 0.83
N GLU A 45 4.43 4.96 0.34
CA GLU A 45 5.47 4.83 -0.70
C GLU A 45 5.08 5.52 -2.01
N ALA A 46 3.83 5.38 -2.45
CA ALA A 46 3.34 6.05 -3.65
C ALA A 46 3.39 7.57 -3.51
N LEU A 47 2.92 8.10 -2.38
CA LEU A 47 2.97 9.54 -2.08
C LEU A 47 4.41 10.04 -1.98
N PHE A 48 5.30 9.31 -1.31
CA PHE A 48 6.70 9.70 -1.16
C PHE A 48 7.42 9.72 -2.52
N ALA A 49 7.16 8.73 -3.38
CA ALA A 49 7.71 8.68 -4.72
C ALA A 49 7.17 9.80 -5.62
N LEU A 50 5.89 10.19 -5.46
CA LEU A 50 5.30 11.34 -6.14
C LEU A 50 5.92 12.67 -5.70
N VAL A 51 6.07 12.88 -4.38
CA VAL A 51 6.72 14.09 -3.83
C VAL A 51 8.18 14.17 -4.29
N ALA A 52 8.92 13.07 -4.27
CA ALA A 52 10.30 13.02 -4.74
C ALA A 52 10.41 13.34 -6.24
N LEU A 53 9.45 12.90 -7.05
CA LEU A 53 9.39 13.23 -8.48
C LEU A 53 9.11 14.73 -8.69
N GLY A 54 8.15 15.30 -7.97
CA GLY A 54 7.82 16.74 -8.05
C GLY A 54 9.01 17.63 -7.64
N LYS A 55 9.74 17.26 -6.58
CA LYS A 55 10.95 17.98 -6.16
C LYS A 55 12.10 17.91 -7.17
N ARG A 56 12.15 16.85 -8.00
CA ARG A 56 13.16 16.71 -9.07
C ARG A 56 12.76 17.43 -10.35
N ALA A 57 11.46 17.61 -10.61
CA ALA A 57 10.97 18.30 -11.81
C ALA A 57 11.02 19.84 -11.69
N GLY A 58 11.05 20.37 -10.47
CA GLY A 58 11.16 21.82 -10.22
C GLY A 58 12.59 22.36 -10.13
N LYS A 59 13.60 21.57 -10.52
CA LYS A 59 15.02 21.93 -10.52
C LYS A 59 15.57 21.81 -11.93
#